data_AF-A0A2J6R953-F1
#
_entry.id   AF-A0A2J6R953-F1
#
_cell.length_a   1.000
_cell.length_b   1.000
_cell.length_c   1.000
_cell.angle_alpha   90.00
_cell.angle_beta   90.00
_cell.angle_gamma   90.00
#
_symmetry.space_group_name_H-M   'P 1'
#
loop_
_entity.id
_entity.type
_entity.pdbx_description
1 polymer ?
#
loop_
_entity_poly.entity_id
_entity_poly.type
_entity_poly.pdbx_seq_one_letter_code
_entity_poly.pdbx_strand_id
1 'polypeptide(L)'
;MELDSDNHPFLRLPAPNENIIFTMPRYSDGEAVIEILSDPRVYMNLAGPPYPYGQKEWDSWFPIMDKLCKDALGEWQDVENTRKKGGGGKLWTNGVPFTAIREVDPTTGEQKFIGTLGTIRTNYIFHGADPENQKKQDANDALEVGDPNIDWTIGYYLAPSHHGRGIVTAVIGTLIKDFLVPFMNVHHMTVSYFEYNPGSRKVLEKNGFEFDEIKPDYFELPEIKSGVKGKRIGVGFMKWTRTS
;
A
#
# COMPACT_ATOMS: atom_id res chain seq x y z
N MET A 1 0.53 0.83 -19.11
CA MET A 1 0.38 -0.32 -18.20
C MET A 1 0.45 -1.59 -19.02
N GLU A 2 1.18 -2.60 -18.55
CA GLU A 2 1.29 -3.89 -19.23
C GLU A 2 0.13 -4.81 -18.81
N LEU A 3 -0.18 -5.82 -19.61
CA LEU A 3 -1.20 -6.84 -19.32
C LEU A 3 -0.52 -8.22 -19.25
N ASP A 4 -0.92 -9.04 -18.28
CA ASP A 4 -0.51 -10.44 -18.22
C ASP A 4 -1.35 -11.32 -19.16
N SER A 5 -1.10 -12.64 -19.15
CA SER A 5 -1.81 -13.61 -19.99
C SER A 5 -3.31 -13.69 -19.70
N ASP A 6 -3.74 -13.30 -18.50
CA ASP A 6 -5.14 -13.29 -18.08
C ASP A 6 -5.78 -11.90 -18.29
N ASN A 7 -5.08 -11.01 -19.01
CA ASN A 7 -5.50 -9.65 -19.28
C ASN A 7 -5.61 -8.77 -18.01
N HIS A 8 -4.91 -9.14 -16.93
CA HIS A 8 -4.81 -8.31 -15.74
C HIS A 8 -3.70 -7.27 -15.89
N PRO A 9 -3.93 -6.02 -15.46
CA PRO A 9 -2.92 -4.98 -15.49
C PRO A 9 -1.82 -5.23 -14.46
N PHE A 10 -0.59 -4.93 -14.84
CA PHE A 10 0.54 -4.84 -13.92
C PHE A 10 1.46 -3.67 -14.27
N LEU A 11 2.21 -3.20 -13.26
CA LEU A 11 3.24 -2.18 -13.43
C LEU A 11 4.62 -2.82 -13.39
N ARG A 12 5.50 -2.44 -14.31
CA ARG A 12 6.91 -2.76 -14.26
C ARG A 12 7.68 -1.57 -13.73
N LEU A 13 8.64 -1.80 -12.85
CA LEU A 13 9.45 -0.70 -12.32
C LEU A 13 10.46 -0.21 -13.36
N PRO A 14 10.84 1.08 -13.33
CA PRO A 14 11.90 1.60 -14.19
C PRO A 14 13.28 1.08 -13.77
N ALA A 15 14.27 1.32 -14.62
CA ALA A 15 15.67 1.06 -14.31
C ALA A 15 16.08 1.66 -12.95
N PRO A 16 16.89 0.95 -12.14
CA PRO A 16 17.54 -0.34 -12.42
C PRO A 16 16.71 -1.57 -11.94
N ASN A 17 15.41 -1.42 -11.71
CA ASN A 17 14.55 -2.45 -11.14
C ASN A 17 13.60 -3.06 -12.19
N GLU A 18 13.96 -3.13 -13.46
CA GLU A 18 13.05 -3.61 -14.53
C GLU A 18 12.61 -5.08 -14.36
N ASN A 19 13.36 -5.84 -13.55
CA ASN A 19 13.01 -7.19 -13.14
C ASN A 19 11.96 -7.24 -12.02
N ILE A 20 11.51 -6.10 -11.49
CA ILE A 20 10.44 -6.04 -10.49
C ILE A 20 9.14 -5.62 -11.16
N ILE A 21 8.07 -6.37 -10.86
CA ILE A 21 6.71 -6.09 -11.31
C ILE A 21 5.76 -6.00 -10.12
N PHE A 22 4.67 -5.27 -10.31
CA PHE A 22 3.62 -5.05 -9.33
C PHE A 22 2.29 -5.56 -9.89
N THR A 23 1.80 -6.67 -9.33
CA THR A 23 0.71 -7.48 -9.92
C THR A 23 -0.44 -7.69 -8.93
N MET A 24 -1.52 -8.30 -9.41
CA MET A 24 -2.55 -8.86 -8.53
C MET A 24 -1.94 -9.86 -7.51
N PRO A 25 -2.51 -9.95 -6.30
CA PRO A 25 -2.13 -10.96 -5.33
C PRO A 25 -2.63 -12.35 -5.74
N ARG A 26 -1.95 -13.39 -5.26
CA ARG A 26 -2.32 -14.80 -5.49
C ARG A 26 -2.44 -15.51 -4.15
N TYR A 27 -3.36 -16.46 -4.02
CA TYR A 27 -3.49 -17.22 -2.78
C TYR A 27 -2.20 -17.99 -2.45
N SER A 28 -1.47 -18.44 -3.48
CA SER A 28 -0.18 -19.10 -3.37
C SER A 28 0.96 -18.21 -2.84
N ASP A 29 0.74 -16.89 -2.68
CA ASP A 29 1.72 -16.01 -2.04
C ASP A 29 1.81 -16.24 -0.52
N GLY A 30 0.87 -17.00 0.06
CA GLY A 30 0.71 -17.17 1.51
C GLY A 30 1.95 -17.63 2.26
N GLU A 31 2.68 -18.61 1.72
CA GLU A 31 3.92 -19.10 2.36
C GLU A 31 4.97 -17.98 2.48
N ALA A 32 5.20 -17.23 1.41
CA ALA A 32 6.13 -16.11 1.41
C ALA A 32 5.65 -14.95 2.30
N VAL A 33 4.33 -14.67 2.31
CA VAL A 33 3.74 -13.65 3.21
C VAL A 33 3.98 -14.01 4.67
N ILE A 34 3.70 -15.25 5.06
CA ILE A 34 3.88 -15.75 6.43
C ILE A 34 5.36 -15.71 6.82
N GLU A 35 6.27 -16.15 5.94
CA GLU A 35 7.71 -16.10 6.15
C GLU A 35 8.18 -14.66 6.41
N ILE A 36 7.82 -13.73 5.53
CA ILE A 36 8.21 -12.32 5.63
C ILE A 36 7.64 -11.67 6.89
N LEU A 37 6.37 -11.92 7.23
CA LEU A 37 5.71 -11.39 8.42
C LEU A 37 6.13 -12.06 9.73
N SER A 38 6.91 -13.15 9.66
CA SER A 38 7.55 -13.77 10.82
C SER A 38 8.92 -13.16 11.14
N ASP A 39 9.50 -12.36 10.23
CA ASP A 39 10.81 -11.75 10.44
C ASP A 39 10.70 -10.45 11.26
N PRO A 40 11.46 -10.30 12.38
CA PRO A 40 11.41 -9.12 13.23
C PRO A 40 11.84 -7.83 12.52
N ARG A 41 12.64 -7.92 11.45
CA ARG A 41 13.00 -6.77 10.60
C ARG A 41 11.79 -6.23 9.84
N VAL A 42 10.69 -6.98 9.76
CA VAL A 42 9.43 -6.60 9.11
C VAL A 42 8.32 -6.38 10.12
N TYR A 43 7.92 -7.38 10.91
CA TYR A 43 6.69 -7.26 11.71
C TYR A 43 6.78 -6.21 12.84
N MET A 44 7.99 -5.91 13.31
CA MET A 44 8.22 -4.84 14.29
C MET A 44 8.00 -3.45 13.67
N ASN A 45 7.99 -3.34 12.36
CA ASN A 45 7.78 -2.09 11.63
C ASN A 45 6.34 -1.90 11.14
N LEU A 46 5.41 -2.79 11.52
CA LEU A 46 4.03 -2.80 11.04
C LEU A 46 3.02 -2.75 12.19
N ALA A 47 2.02 -1.88 12.03
CA ALA A 47 0.88 -1.76 12.94
C ALA A 47 -0.27 -2.74 12.62
N GLY A 48 -0.51 -2.99 11.32
CA GLY A 48 -1.74 -3.63 10.84
C GLY A 48 -1.81 -5.15 11.01
N PRO A 49 -0.88 -5.93 10.42
CA PRO A 49 -0.97 -7.39 10.48
C PRO A 49 -0.91 -7.90 11.94
N PRO A 50 -1.79 -8.86 12.30
CA PRO A 50 -1.71 -9.52 13.60
C PRO A 50 -0.37 -10.24 13.76
N TYR A 51 0.04 -10.45 15.01
CA TYR A 51 1.24 -11.20 15.34
C TYR A 51 0.96 -12.21 16.46
N PRO A 52 1.39 -13.47 16.33
CA PRO A 52 2.03 -14.07 15.14
C PRO A 52 1.07 -14.10 13.93
N TYR A 53 1.63 -14.02 12.73
CA TYR A 53 0.89 -14.12 11.47
C TYR A 53 1.12 -15.51 10.88
N GLY A 54 0.06 -16.32 10.76
CA GLY A 54 0.15 -17.68 10.22
C GLY A 54 -0.88 -17.95 9.12
N GLN A 55 -1.03 -19.23 8.79
CA GLN A 55 -1.95 -19.68 7.73
C GLN A 55 -3.40 -19.22 7.98
N LYS A 56 -3.86 -19.28 9.23
CA LYS A 56 -5.21 -18.85 9.61
C LYS A 56 -5.45 -17.36 9.29
N GLU A 57 -4.47 -16.51 9.61
CA GLU A 57 -4.54 -15.07 9.33
C GLU A 57 -4.50 -14.82 7.82
N TRP A 58 -3.70 -15.57 7.07
CA TRP A 58 -3.67 -15.52 5.60
C TRP A 58 -5.00 -15.94 4.97
N ASP A 59 -5.55 -17.08 5.39
CA ASP A 59 -6.83 -17.62 4.89
C ASP A 59 -7.98 -16.66 5.15
N SER A 60 -7.90 -15.89 6.24
CA SER A 60 -8.88 -14.86 6.59
C SER A 60 -8.68 -13.56 5.79
N TRP A 61 -7.43 -13.17 5.55
CA TRP A 61 -7.09 -11.88 4.93
C TRP A 61 -7.14 -11.93 3.40
N PHE A 62 -6.64 -12.99 2.78
CA PHE A 62 -6.53 -13.08 1.33
C PHE A 62 -7.86 -12.87 0.61
N PRO A 63 -9.00 -13.48 1.02
CA PRO A 63 -10.28 -13.25 0.34
C PRO A 63 -10.74 -11.78 0.35
N ILE A 64 -10.42 -11.05 1.42
CA ILE A 64 -10.74 -9.62 1.54
C ILE A 64 -9.88 -8.83 0.54
N MET A 65 -8.57 -9.05 0.55
CA MET A 65 -7.63 -8.39 -0.36
C MET A 65 -7.92 -8.72 -1.83
N ASP A 66 -8.17 -9.99 -2.14
CA ASP A 66 -8.49 -10.48 -3.49
C ASP A 66 -9.79 -9.86 -4.00
N LYS A 67 -10.83 -9.79 -3.15
CA LYS A 67 -12.08 -9.10 -3.51
C LYS A 67 -11.85 -7.62 -3.82
N LEU A 68 -11.12 -6.89 -2.97
CA LEU A 68 -10.80 -5.48 -3.19
C LEU A 68 -10.04 -5.26 -4.51
N CYS A 69 -9.07 -6.12 -4.81
CA CYS A 69 -8.29 -6.06 -6.05
C CYS A 69 -9.15 -6.39 -7.28
N LYS A 70 -10.05 -7.36 -7.19
CA LYS A 70 -10.98 -7.74 -8.28
C LYS A 70 -12.03 -6.66 -8.53
N ASP A 71 -12.56 -6.05 -7.48
CA ASP A 71 -13.48 -4.92 -7.61
C ASP A 71 -12.75 -3.77 -8.34
N ALA A 72 -11.55 -3.38 -7.87
CA ALA A 72 -10.73 -2.35 -8.50
C ALA A 72 -10.35 -2.67 -9.96
N LEU A 73 -10.13 -3.96 -10.28
CA LEU A 73 -9.88 -4.43 -11.64
C LEU A 73 -11.09 -4.17 -12.55
N GLY A 74 -12.30 -4.53 -12.10
CA GLY A 74 -13.53 -4.28 -12.84
C GLY A 74 -13.75 -2.78 -13.08
N GLU A 75 -13.53 -1.97 -12.05
CA GLU A 75 -13.60 -0.50 -12.19
C GLU A 75 -12.57 0.04 -13.17
N TRP A 76 -11.34 -0.47 -13.13
CA TRP A 76 -10.30 -0.06 -14.06
C TRP A 76 -10.66 -0.42 -15.51
N GLN A 77 -11.23 -1.61 -15.75
CA GLN A 77 -11.72 -2.01 -17.07
C GLN A 77 -12.83 -1.08 -17.57
N ASP A 78 -13.77 -0.67 -16.71
CA ASP A 78 -14.82 0.29 -17.05
C ASP A 78 -14.24 1.67 -17.40
N VAL A 79 -13.25 2.14 -16.64
CA VAL A 79 -12.55 3.41 -16.91
C VAL A 79 -11.82 3.35 -18.25
N GLU A 80 -11.07 2.29 -18.51
CA GLU A 80 -10.38 2.08 -19.80
C GLU A 80 -11.36 2.03 -20.98
N ASN A 81 -12.46 1.32 -20.82
CA ASN A 81 -13.51 1.24 -21.84
C ASN A 81 -14.14 2.62 -22.11
N THR A 82 -14.38 3.40 -21.06
CA THR A 82 -14.88 4.77 -21.15
C THR A 82 -13.90 5.67 -21.91
N ARG A 83 -12.61 5.61 -21.56
CA ARG A 83 -11.54 6.40 -22.21
C ARG A 83 -11.40 6.05 -23.69
N LYS A 84 -11.47 4.77 -24.05
CA LYS A 84 -11.40 4.31 -25.44
C LYS A 84 -12.60 4.75 -26.28
N LYS A 85 -13.80 4.77 -25.68
CA LYS A 85 -15.05 5.13 -26.38
C LYS A 85 -15.34 6.63 -26.40
N GLY A 86 -14.66 7.42 -25.57
CA GLY A 86 -14.82 8.89 -25.52
C GLY A 86 -16.18 9.37 -25.01
N GLY A 87 -16.86 8.60 -24.13
CA GLY A 87 -18.21 8.89 -23.63
C GLY A 87 -18.28 9.27 -22.13
N GLY A 88 -19.49 9.57 -21.64
CA GLY A 88 -19.77 9.93 -20.24
C GLY A 88 -19.89 8.73 -19.30
N GLY A 89 -18.81 7.98 -19.12
CA GLY A 89 -18.74 6.81 -18.22
C GLY A 89 -17.88 7.04 -16.97
N LYS A 90 -17.58 5.97 -16.24
CA LYS A 90 -16.74 6.01 -15.04
C LYS A 90 -15.34 6.52 -15.40
N LEU A 91 -14.84 7.51 -14.65
CA LEU A 91 -13.54 8.15 -14.92
C LEU A 91 -12.43 7.68 -13.98
N TRP A 92 -12.82 7.19 -12.79
CA TRP A 92 -11.92 6.90 -11.68
C TRP A 92 -12.24 5.55 -11.01
N THR A 93 -11.23 4.93 -10.42
CA THR A 93 -11.34 3.75 -9.55
C THR A 93 -11.27 4.17 -8.08
N ASN A 94 -11.83 3.36 -7.19
CA ASN A 94 -11.78 3.53 -5.74
C ASN A 94 -10.68 2.67 -5.08
N GLY A 95 -9.79 2.09 -5.89
CA GLY A 95 -8.74 1.19 -5.43
C GLY A 95 -7.77 0.80 -6.54
N VAL A 96 -6.75 0.04 -6.15
CA VAL A 96 -5.68 -0.46 -7.01
C VAL A 96 -5.83 -1.98 -7.18
N PRO A 97 -5.78 -2.54 -8.40
CA PRO A 97 -5.97 -3.98 -8.61
C PRO A 97 -4.73 -4.82 -8.26
N PHE A 98 -3.57 -4.19 -8.11
CA PHE A 98 -2.30 -4.86 -7.83
C PHE A 98 -1.71 -4.40 -6.50
N THR A 99 -1.30 -5.38 -5.69
CA THR A 99 -0.70 -5.16 -4.36
C THR A 99 0.53 -6.03 -4.12
N ALA A 100 0.83 -6.98 -5.01
CA ALA A 100 1.95 -7.91 -4.85
C ALA A 100 3.19 -7.41 -5.60
N ILE A 101 4.28 -7.19 -4.88
CA ILE A 101 5.59 -6.85 -5.45
C ILE A 101 6.31 -8.17 -5.74
N ARG A 102 6.73 -8.38 -6.99
CA ARG A 102 7.38 -9.61 -7.43
C ARG A 102 8.71 -9.34 -8.11
N GLU A 103 9.71 -10.16 -7.82
CA GLU A 103 10.94 -10.23 -8.60
C GLU A 103 10.78 -11.30 -9.68
N VAL A 104 11.11 -10.96 -10.92
CA VAL A 104 11.09 -11.84 -12.08
C VAL A 104 12.51 -12.35 -12.31
N ASP A 105 12.68 -13.67 -12.36
CA ASP A 105 13.93 -14.28 -12.78
C ASP A 105 14.14 -13.97 -14.28
N PRO A 106 15.27 -13.33 -14.67
CA PRO A 106 15.50 -12.92 -16.05
C PRO A 106 15.75 -14.08 -17.01
N THR A 107 16.04 -15.28 -16.50
CA THR A 107 16.34 -16.49 -17.28
C THR A 107 15.10 -17.35 -17.44
N THR A 108 14.37 -17.61 -16.35
CA THR A 108 13.22 -18.53 -16.34
C THR A 108 11.88 -17.82 -16.48
N GLY A 109 11.82 -16.52 -16.19
CA GLY A 109 10.55 -15.76 -16.11
C GLY A 109 9.73 -16.05 -14.85
N GLU A 110 10.26 -16.84 -13.91
CA GLU A 110 9.60 -17.15 -12.64
C GLU A 110 9.36 -15.87 -11.83
N GLN A 111 8.17 -15.74 -11.24
CA GLN A 111 7.78 -14.55 -10.49
C GLN A 111 7.70 -14.87 -8.99
N LYS A 112 8.69 -14.41 -8.23
CA LYS A 112 8.76 -14.60 -6.78
C LYS A 112 8.09 -13.45 -6.05
N PHE A 113 7.16 -13.73 -5.14
CA PHE A 113 6.61 -12.71 -4.22
C PHE A 113 7.70 -12.22 -3.27
N ILE A 114 7.88 -10.90 -3.15
CA ILE A 114 8.90 -10.29 -2.30
C ILE A 114 8.34 -9.21 -1.37
N GLY A 115 7.03 -8.93 -1.40
CA GLY A 115 6.42 -7.93 -0.54
C GLY A 115 5.09 -7.43 -1.06
N THR A 116 4.51 -6.48 -0.33
CA THR A 116 3.24 -5.85 -0.70
C THR A 116 3.33 -4.34 -0.58
N LEU A 117 2.50 -3.68 -1.39
CA LEU A 117 2.10 -2.30 -1.15
C LEU A 117 0.59 -2.21 -1.40
N GLY A 118 -0.14 -1.61 -0.47
CA GLY A 118 -1.57 -1.34 -0.60
C GLY A 118 -1.85 0.16 -0.50
N THR A 119 -2.93 0.59 -1.14
CA THR A 119 -3.48 1.94 -1.00
C THR A 119 -4.95 1.84 -0.61
N ILE A 120 -5.35 2.57 0.43
CA ILE A 120 -6.74 2.66 0.88
C ILE A 120 -7.04 4.11 1.24
N ARG A 121 -8.32 4.48 1.36
CA ARG A 121 -8.69 5.75 2.01
C ARG A 121 -8.10 5.76 3.42
N THR A 122 -7.54 6.90 3.83
CA THR A 122 -6.93 7.04 5.17
C THR A 122 -7.93 6.60 6.22
N ASN A 123 -7.49 5.68 7.07
CA ASN A 123 -8.25 5.25 8.24
C ASN A 123 -7.74 6.02 9.47
N TYR A 124 -8.46 7.09 9.81
CA TYR A 124 -8.11 8.00 10.90
C TYR A 124 -8.27 7.36 12.28
N ILE A 125 -8.88 6.17 12.40
CA ILE A 125 -8.93 5.44 13.67
C ILE A 125 -7.52 4.97 14.08
N PHE A 126 -6.63 4.70 13.11
CA PHE A 126 -5.20 4.46 13.40
C PHE A 126 -4.46 5.72 13.83
N HIS A 127 -5.08 6.90 13.68
CA HIS A 127 -4.62 8.16 14.24
C HIS A 127 -5.21 8.39 15.64
N GLY A 128 -5.85 7.40 16.27
CA GLY A 128 -6.38 7.52 17.62
C GLY A 128 -7.90 7.71 17.65
N ALA A 129 -8.53 7.08 18.63
CA ALA A 129 -9.98 7.04 18.78
C ALA A 129 -10.51 8.29 19.51
N ASP A 130 -10.34 9.45 18.90
CA ASP A 130 -10.92 10.71 19.38
C ASP A 130 -12.00 11.24 18.43
N PRO A 131 -12.92 12.11 18.90
CA PRO A 131 -14.01 12.63 18.08
C PRO A 131 -13.56 13.43 16.85
N GLU A 132 -12.35 14.01 16.88
CA GLU A 132 -11.83 14.77 15.74
C GLU A 132 -11.44 13.83 14.60
N ASN A 133 -10.78 12.71 14.91
CA ASN A 133 -10.45 11.68 13.93
C ASN A 133 -11.68 10.96 13.40
N GLN A 134 -12.71 10.73 14.23
CA GLN A 134 -13.99 10.21 13.73
C GLN A 134 -14.63 11.18 12.72
N LYS A 135 -14.62 12.48 13.00
CA LYS A 135 -15.13 13.49 12.07
C LYS A 135 -14.33 13.51 10.75
N LYS A 136 -13.00 13.36 10.81
CA LYS A 136 -12.15 13.24 9.62
C LYS A 136 -12.46 11.97 8.82
N GLN A 137 -12.68 10.85 9.51
CA GLN A 137 -13.09 9.59 8.90
C GLN A 137 -14.41 9.75 8.15
N ASP A 138 -15.45 10.23 8.83
CA ASP A 138 -16.78 10.40 8.24
C ASP A 138 -16.76 11.35 7.04
N ALA A 139 -15.98 12.44 7.13
CA ALA A 139 -15.80 13.38 6.02
C ALA A 139 -15.10 12.72 4.83
N ASN A 140 -14.05 11.92 5.06
CA ASN A 140 -13.31 11.25 3.99
C ASN A 140 -14.14 10.14 3.33
N ASP A 141 -14.93 9.40 4.11
CA ASP A 141 -15.79 8.31 3.61
C ASP A 141 -16.98 8.83 2.79
N ALA A 142 -17.45 10.05 3.07
CA ALA A 142 -18.55 10.67 2.34
C ALA A 142 -18.16 11.18 0.93
N LEU A 143 -16.86 11.29 0.62
CA LEU A 143 -16.40 11.81 -0.67
C LEU A 143 -16.61 10.79 -1.80
N GLU A 144 -17.16 11.27 -2.93
CA GLU A 144 -17.38 10.44 -4.13
C GLU A 144 -16.05 9.98 -4.74
N VAL A 145 -16.07 8.84 -5.44
CA VAL A 145 -14.88 8.27 -6.07
C VAL A 145 -14.25 9.28 -7.05
N GLY A 146 -12.98 9.60 -6.82
CA GLY A 146 -12.21 10.56 -7.61
C GLY A 146 -12.39 12.02 -7.18
N ASP A 147 -13.08 12.30 -6.07
CA ASP A 147 -13.03 13.64 -5.46
C ASP A 147 -11.57 13.97 -5.06
N PRO A 148 -11.05 15.16 -5.44
CA PRO A 148 -9.67 15.52 -5.16
C PRO A 148 -9.36 15.64 -3.66
N ASN A 149 -10.36 15.82 -2.80
CA ASN A 149 -10.17 15.97 -1.36
C ASN A 149 -10.07 14.64 -0.62
N ILE A 150 -10.20 13.49 -1.30
CA ILE A 150 -10.01 12.19 -0.64
C ILE A 150 -8.57 12.12 -0.14
N ASP A 151 -8.43 11.88 1.15
CA ASP A 151 -7.15 11.57 1.76
C ASP A 151 -6.91 10.06 1.70
N TRP A 152 -5.83 9.69 1.02
CA TRP A 152 -5.41 8.31 0.82
C TRP A 152 -4.22 7.97 1.72
N THR A 153 -4.01 6.69 2.01
CA THR A 153 -2.81 6.22 2.70
C THR A 153 -2.24 5.01 1.98
N ILE A 154 -0.93 4.83 2.10
CA ILE A 154 -0.21 3.66 1.59
C ILE A 154 0.43 2.90 2.76
N GLY A 155 0.42 1.58 2.65
CA GLY A 155 1.12 0.68 3.57
C GLY A 155 1.91 -0.36 2.79
N TYR A 156 3.11 -0.69 3.26
CA TYR A 156 3.98 -1.63 2.56
C TYR A 156 4.89 -2.41 3.49
N TYR A 157 5.32 -3.56 3.00
CA TYR A 157 6.48 -4.28 3.52
C TYR A 157 7.22 -4.96 2.37
N LEU A 158 8.49 -5.27 2.61
CA LEU A 158 9.35 -5.98 1.67
C LEU A 158 10.12 -7.05 2.43
N ALA A 159 10.43 -8.16 1.75
CA ALA A 159 11.32 -9.19 2.23
C ALA A 159 12.67 -8.58 2.65
N PRO A 160 13.23 -8.94 3.81
CA PRO A 160 14.51 -8.39 4.28
C PRO A 160 15.68 -8.57 3.30
N SER A 161 15.67 -9.65 2.51
CA SER A 161 16.65 -9.89 1.44
C SER A 161 16.65 -8.82 0.34
N HIS A 162 15.60 -7.99 0.27
CA HIS A 162 15.42 -6.98 -0.76
C HIS A 162 15.46 -5.54 -0.21
N HIS A 163 15.71 -5.38 1.09
CA HIS A 163 15.85 -4.06 1.72
C HIS A 163 17.06 -3.29 1.16
N GLY A 164 17.03 -1.96 1.23
CA GLY A 164 18.15 -1.10 0.81
C GLY A 164 18.39 -1.01 -0.70
N ARG A 165 17.63 -1.74 -1.53
CA ARG A 165 17.77 -1.76 -3.01
C ARG A 165 16.98 -0.65 -3.74
N GLY A 166 16.27 0.20 -3.01
CA GLY A 166 15.43 1.25 -3.60
C GLY A 166 14.12 0.75 -4.25
N ILE A 167 13.80 -0.54 -4.10
CA ILE A 167 12.62 -1.18 -4.72
C ILE A 167 11.32 -0.49 -4.29
N VAL A 168 11.05 -0.35 -2.98
CA VAL A 168 9.81 0.29 -2.50
C VAL A 168 9.72 1.75 -2.96
N THR A 169 10.85 2.48 -3.00
CA THR A 169 10.88 3.85 -3.54
C THR A 169 10.41 3.85 -5.00
N ALA A 170 10.91 2.93 -5.83
CA ALA A 170 10.49 2.82 -7.22
C ALA A 170 9.01 2.37 -7.35
N VAL A 171 8.55 1.42 -6.52
CA VAL A 171 7.14 0.99 -6.51
C VAL A 171 6.21 2.16 -6.23
N ILE A 172 6.48 2.97 -5.20
CA ILE A 172 5.64 4.12 -4.85
C ILE A 172 5.62 5.14 -5.99
N GLY A 173 6.79 5.50 -6.52
CA GLY A 173 6.89 6.49 -7.59
C GLY A 173 6.15 6.06 -8.85
N THR A 174 6.32 4.79 -9.27
CA THR A 174 5.59 4.21 -10.40
C THR A 174 4.10 4.14 -10.11
N LEU A 175 3.69 3.70 -8.92
CA LEU A 175 2.28 3.59 -8.56
C LEU A 175 1.57 4.96 -8.57
N ILE A 176 2.19 5.99 -7.96
CA ILE A 176 1.63 7.35 -7.95
C ILE A 176 1.44 7.86 -9.38
N LYS A 177 2.50 7.80 -10.18
CA LYS A 177 2.56 8.36 -11.52
C LYS A 177 1.65 7.62 -12.51
N ASP A 178 1.70 6.30 -12.49
CA ASP A 178 1.11 5.47 -13.53
C ASP A 178 -0.26 4.92 -13.14
N PHE A 179 -0.66 5.02 -11.86
CA PHE A 179 -1.97 4.57 -11.40
C PHE A 179 -2.75 5.57 -10.52
N LEU A 180 -2.24 5.96 -9.35
CA LEU A 180 -3.02 6.74 -8.37
C LEU A 180 -3.49 8.09 -8.93
N VAL A 181 -2.59 8.82 -9.57
CA VAL A 181 -2.95 10.09 -10.22
C VAL A 181 -3.86 9.85 -11.43
N PRO A 182 -3.49 9.02 -12.43
CA PRO A 182 -4.26 8.92 -13.67
C PRO A 182 -5.55 8.11 -13.55
N PHE A 183 -5.73 7.22 -12.57
CA PHE A 183 -6.93 6.36 -12.46
C PHE A 183 -7.72 6.54 -11.18
N MET A 184 -7.15 7.11 -10.11
CA MET A 184 -7.89 7.37 -8.87
C MET A 184 -8.07 8.86 -8.56
N ASN A 185 -7.49 9.75 -9.37
CA ASN A 185 -7.44 11.20 -9.13
C ASN A 185 -6.92 11.54 -7.72
N VAL A 186 -5.84 10.89 -7.28
CA VAL A 186 -5.25 11.19 -5.97
C VAL A 186 -4.58 12.57 -5.99
N HIS A 187 -4.97 13.44 -5.05
CA HIS A 187 -4.30 14.72 -4.78
C HIS A 187 -3.66 14.78 -3.41
N HIS A 188 -4.17 14.02 -2.43
CA HIS A 188 -3.68 14.03 -1.06
C HIS A 188 -3.42 12.61 -0.55
N MET A 189 -2.28 12.44 0.12
CA MET A 189 -2.02 11.25 0.93
C MET A 189 -1.46 11.63 2.29
N THR A 190 -1.90 10.92 3.32
CA THR A 190 -1.34 10.97 4.67
C THR A 190 -0.84 9.59 5.06
N VAL A 191 0.44 9.48 5.39
CA VAL A 191 1.11 8.20 5.67
C VAL A 191 1.82 8.27 7.01
N SER A 192 1.65 7.22 7.82
CA SER A 192 2.32 7.09 9.11
C SER A 192 3.49 6.11 9.05
N TYR A 193 4.51 6.33 9.89
CA TYR A 193 5.59 5.38 10.14
C TYR A 193 5.95 5.37 11.63
N PHE A 194 6.40 4.23 12.17
CA PHE A 194 6.93 4.19 13.53
C PHE A 194 8.22 5.01 13.62
N GLU A 195 8.38 5.82 14.67
CA GLU A 195 9.51 6.76 14.83
C GLU A 195 10.88 6.07 14.71
N TYR A 196 11.00 4.83 15.21
CA TYR A 196 12.22 4.03 15.10
C TYR A 196 12.47 3.41 13.73
N ASN A 197 11.58 3.63 12.75
CA ASN A 197 11.71 3.15 11.37
C ASN A 197 12.07 4.31 10.41
N PRO A 198 13.30 4.84 10.47
CA PRO A 198 13.73 5.90 9.56
C PRO A 198 13.84 5.43 8.10
N GLY A 199 13.86 4.12 7.85
CA GLY A 199 13.84 3.55 6.51
C GLY A 199 12.57 3.91 5.76
N SER A 200 11.41 3.76 6.41
CA SER A 200 10.11 4.13 5.82
C SER A 200 10.03 5.63 5.53
N ARG A 201 10.45 6.48 6.48
CA ARG A 201 10.52 7.94 6.28
C ARG A 201 11.33 8.31 5.04
N LYS A 202 12.55 7.77 4.89
CA LYS A 202 13.41 8.06 3.74
C LYS A 202 12.81 7.61 2.40
N VAL A 203 12.06 6.51 2.40
CA VAL A 203 11.36 6.02 1.21
C VAL A 203 10.25 7.00 0.80
N LEU A 204 9.51 7.53 1.76
CA LEU A 204 8.46 8.53 1.55
C LEU A 204 9.05 9.87 1.10
N GLU A 205 10.09 10.39 1.75
CA GLU A 205 10.78 11.63 1.37
C GLU A 205 11.25 11.60 -0.10
N LYS A 206 11.80 10.47 -0.56
CA LYS A 206 12.22 10.29 -1.96
C LYS A 206 11.08 10.31 -2.98
N ASN A 207 9.83 10.16 -2.53
CA ASN A 207 8.63 10.22 -3.35
C ASN A 207 7.86 11.54 -3.17
N GLY A 208 8.52 12.57 -2.60
CA GLY A 208 7.93 13.90 -2.45
C GLY A 208 6.95 14.01 -1.29
N PHE A 209 6.93 13.05 -0.36
CA PHE A 209 6.21 13.23 0.89
C PHE A 209 6.99 14.19 1.79
N GLU A 210 6.29 15.14 2.36
CA GLU A 210 6.81 16.12 3.30
C GLU A 210 6.49 15.69 4.73
N PHE A 211 7.40 16.01 5.64
CA PHE A 211 7.19 15.78 7.07
C PHE A 211 6.05 16.65 7.59
N ASP A 212 5.13 16.06 8.37
CA ASP A 212 4.04 16.77 9.03
C ASP A 212 4.33 16.93 10.52
N GLU A 213 4.35 15.81 11.26
CA GLU A 213 4.58 15.80 12.70
C GLU A 213 5.12 14.45 13.20
N ILE A 214 5.66 14.43 14.43
CA ILE A 214 5.87 13.20 15.21
C ILE A 214 5.03 13.33 16.46
N LYS A 215 4.21 12.31 16.73
CA LYS A 215 3.49 12.16 17.98
C LYS A 215 4.22 11.13 18.85
N PRO A 216 4.86 11.55 19.95
CA PRO A 216 5.47 10.61 20.91
C PRO A 216 4.37 9.82 21.63
N ASP A 217 4.72 8.62 22.10
CA ASP A 217 3.82 7.74 22.87
C ASP A 217 2.43 7.57 22.25
N TYR A 218 2.37 7.41 20.93
CA TYR A 218 1.11 7.50 20.20
C TYR A 218 0.46 6.14 19.95
N PHE A 219 1.25 5.16 19.52
CA PHE A 219 0.76 3.82 19.20
C PHE A 219 1.16 2.84 20.29
N GLU A 220 0.20 2.10 20.84
CA GLU A 220 0.49 1.00 21.77
C GLU A 220 0.86 -0.26 20.98
N LEU A 221 2.10 -0.71 21.13
CA LEU A 221 2.54 -1.97 20.52
C LEU A 221 1.83 -3.14 21.22
N PRO A 222 1.36 -4.16 20.46
CA PRO A 222 0.87 -5.39 21.05
C PRO A 222 1.89 -5.97 22.03
N GLU A 223 1.45 -6.35 23.24
CA GLU A 223 2.32 -6.90 24.29
C GLU A 223 3.15 -8.09 23.79
N ILE A 224 2.57 -8.90 22.90
CA ILE A 224 3.24 -10.04 22.25
C ILE A 224 4.43 -9.63 21.35
N LYS A 225 4.46 -8.39 20.84
CA LYS A 225 5.59 -7.84 20.07
C LYS A 225 6.62 -7.16 20.98
N SER A 226 6.16 -6.45 22.01
CA SER A 226 7.01 -5.62 22.86
C SER A 226 7.61 -6.35 24.07
N GLY A 227 6.99 -7.43 24.52
CA GLY A 227 7.22 -8.06 25.82
C GLY A 227 6.81 -7.19 27.02
N VAL A 228 6.18 -6.03 26.77
CA VAL A 228 5.86 -5.02 27.78
C VAL A 228 4.45 -4.50 27.54
N LYS A 229 3.54 -4.79 28.47
CA LYS A 229 2.17 -4.29 28.46
C LYS A 229 2.14 -2.75 28.47
N GLY A 230 1.29 -2.15 27.64
CA GLY A 230 1.14 -0.70 27.58
C GLY A 230 2.33 0.03 26.97
N LYS A 231 3.28 -0.66 26.33
CA LYS A 231 4.41 0.01 25.67
C LYS A 231 3.90 0.82 24.49
N ARG A 232 4.05 2.14 24.58
CA ARG A 232 3.73 3.08 23.50
C ARG A 232 5.01 3.48 22.76
N ILE A 233 4.85 3.80 21.49
CA ILE A 233 5.92 4.23 20.59
C ILE A 233 5.51 5.48 19.82
N GLY A 234 6.48 6.28 19.43
CA GLY A 234 6.24 7.44 18.58
C GLY A 234 5.82 7.04 17.16
N VAL A 235 4.96 7.87 16.58
CA VAL A 235 4.51 7.74 15.18
C VAL A 235 4.78 9.05 14.47
N GLY A 236 5.51 8.99 13.36
CA GLY A 236 5.68 10.10 12.44
C GLY A 236 4.61 10.08 11.36
N PHE A 237 4.16 11.26 10.95
CA PHE A 237 3.21 11.47 9.87
C PHE A 237 3.86 12.26 8.75
N MET A 238 3.53 11.88 7.51
CA MET A 238 4.00 12.55 6.31
C MET A 238 2.83 12.77 5.36
N LYS A 239 2.90 13.87 4.62
CA LYS A 239 1.88 14.27 3.66
C LYS A 239 2.46 14.33 2.26
N TRP A 240 1.70 13.88 1.29
CA TRP A 240 1.99 14.10 -0.12
C TRP A 240 0.84 14.87 -0.73
N THR A 241 1.18 15.92 -1.48
CA THR A 241 0.21 16.67 -2.26
C THR A 241 0.65 16.65 -3.72
N ARG A 242 -0.30 16.41 -4.62
CA ARG A 242 -0.04 16.45 -6.05
C ARG A 242 0.44 17.84 -6.44
N THR A 243 1.61 17.92 -7.05
CA THR A 243 2.08 19.14 -7.69
C THR A 243 1.34 19.37 -9.00
N SER A 244 0.92 20.61 -9.23
CA SER A 244 0.16 21.07 -10.41
C SER A 244 0.88 20.83 -11.72
#